data_AF-A0A1D8AZ61-F1
#
_entry.id   AF-A0A1D8AZ61-F1
#
_cell.length_a   1.000
_cell.length_b   1.000
_cell.length_c   1.000
_cell.angle_alpha   90.00
_cell.angle_beta   90.00
_cell.angle_gamma   90.00
#
_symmetry.space_group_name_H-M   'P 1'
#
loop_
_entity.id
_entity.type
_entity.pdbx_description
1 polymer ?
#
loop_
_entity_poly.entity_id
_entity_poly.type
_entity_poly.pdbx_seq_one_letter_code
_entity_poly.pdbx_strand_id
1 'polypeptide(L)'
;MSTTTSPRLPYWQACRQPAVWARATKLGLVVGLIQVSLNQGDYWLSGQVTPLIVIKSILSPLLSFGIAFASAVATQAEHLSRSSS
;
A
#
# COMPACT_ATOMS: atom_id res chain seq x y z
N MET A 1 -14.74 25.31 -27.13
CA MET A 1 -14.31 25.27 -25.71
C MET A 1 -14.64 23.88 -25.19
N SER A 2 -13.67 22.96 -25.24
CA SER A 2 -13.89 21.54 -24.97
C SER A 2 -13.76 21.29 -23.48
N THR A 3 -14.84 20.93 -22.81
CA THR A 3 -14.87 20.57 -21.39
C THR A 3 -14.24 19.19 -21.19
N THR A 4 -12.95 19.16 -20.89
CA THR A 4 -12.21 17.97 -20.43
C THR A 4 -12.53 17.68 -18.96
N THR A 5 -13.57 16.91 -18.72
CA THR A 5 -13.92 16.34 -17.40
C THR A 5 -14.19 14.84 -17.68
N SER A 6 -13.53 13.82 -17.12
CA SER A 6 -13.02 13.64 -15.76
C SER A 6 -12.06 12.43 -15.70
N PRO A 7 -10.75 12.60 -15.38
CA PRO A 7 -9.83 11.47 -15.17
C PRO A 7 -10.03 10.73 -13.84
N ARG A 8 -11.08 11.06 -13.06
CA ARG A 8 -11.31 10.50 -11.72
C ARG A 8 -11.94 9.10 -11.73
N LEU A 9 -12.68 8.75 -12.78
CA LEU A 9 -13.38 7.46 -12.90
C LEU A 9 -12.43 6.24 -12.90
N PRO A 10 -11.31 6.21 -13.67
CA PRO A 10 -10.45 5.02 -13.72
C PRO A 10 -9.72 4.75 -12.39
N TYR A 11 -9.27 5.79 -11.68
CA TYR A 11 -8.63 5.64 -10.37
C TYR A 11 -9.61 5.14 -9.31
N TRP A 12 -10.81 5.69 -9.27
CA TRP A 12 -11.85 5.23 -8.33
C TRP A 12 -12.23 3.77 -8.58
N GLN A 13 -12.38 3.37 -9.84
CA GLN A 13 -12.66 1.97 -10.21
C GLN A 13 -11.48 1.06 -9.87
N ALA A 14 -10.24 1.48 -10.13
CA ALA A 14 -9.04 0.75 -9.76
C ALA A 14 -8.94 0.50 -8.25
N CYS A 15 -9.24 1.50 -7.42
CA CYS A 15 -9.28 1.35 -5.96
C CYS A 15 -10.30 0.31 -5.47
N ARG A 16 -11.35 0.01 -6.24
CA ARG A 16 -12.37 -0.99 -5.85
C ARG A 16 -12.03 -2.40 -6.31
N GLN A 17 -10.95 -2.59 -7.08
CA GLN A 17 -10.60 -3.90 -7.59
C GLN A 17 -9.96 -4.79 -6.51
N PRO A 18 -10.48 -6.01 -6.27
CA PRO A 18 -9.94 -6.90 -5.24
C PRO A 18 -8.48 -7.29 -5.49
N ALA A 19 -8.05 -7.36 -6.76
CA ALA A 19 -6.67 -7.64 -7.13
C ALA A 19 -5.67 -6.58 -6.61
N VAL A 20 -6.08 -5.31 -6.60
CA VAL A 20 -5.27 -4.20 -6.07
C VAL A 20 -5.08 -4.37 -4.56
N TRP A 21 -6.17 -4.64 -3.83
CA TRP A 21 -6.12 -4.89 -2.39
C TRP A 21 -5.32 -6.15 -2.04
N ALA A 22 -5.52 -7.25 -2.78
CA ALA A 22 -4.78 -8.49 -2.55
C ALA A 22 -3.26 -8.29 -2.76
N ARG A 23 -2.87 -7.58 -3.82
CA ARG A 23 -1.47 -7.26 -4.11
C ARG A 23 -0.88 -6.36 -3.03
N ALA A 24 -1.56 -5.29 -2.67
CA ALA A 24 -1.12 -4.35 -1.65
C ALA A 24 -0.98 -5.02 -0.27
N THR A 25 -1.95 -5.85 0.10
CA THR A 25 -1.93 -6.61 1.37
C THR A 25 -0.77 -7.60 1.37
N LYS A 26 -0.65 -8.43 0.34
CA LYS A 26 0.38 -9.48 0.28
C LYS A 26 1.79 -8.90 0.22
N LEU A 27 2.03 -7.88 -0.60
CA LEU A 27 3.37 -7.30 -0.71
C LEU A 27 3.66 -6.34 0.44
N GLY A 28 2.76 -5.40 0.68
CA GLY A 28 2.96 -4.33 1.64
C GLY A 28 3.05 -4.82 3.08
N LEU A 29 2.15 -5.72 3.51
CA LEU A 29 2.22 -6.24 4.87
C LEU A 29 3.37 -7.21 5.07
N VAL A 30 3.69 -8.06 4.09
CA VAL A 30 4.83 -8.99 4.21
C VAL A 30 6.15 -8.23 4.29
N VAL A 31 6.39 -7.28 3.37
CA VAL A 31 7.60 -6.45 3.40
C VAL A 31 7.67 -5.64 4.70
N GLY A 32 6.54 -5.04 5.10
CA GLY A 32 6.42 -4.31 6.35
C GLY A 32 6.77 -5.13 7.58
N LEU A 33 6.24 -6.35 7.68
CA LEU A 33 6.52 -7.26 8.78
C LEU A 33 7.98 -7.67 8.81
N ILE A 34 8.57 -8.01 7.66
CA ILE A 34 10.01 -8.29 7.55
C ILE A 34 10.81 -7.09 8.06
N GLN A 35 10.43 -5.88 7.67
CA GLN A 35 11.11 -4.65 8.08
C GLN A 35 11.03 -4.44 9.60
N VAL A 36 9.88 -4.74 10.22
CA VAL A 36 9.72 -4.69 11.68
C VAL A 36 10.60 -5.74 12.36
N SER A 37 10.59 -6.98 11.87
CA SER A 37 11.40 -8.07 12.43
C SER A 37 12.90 -7.78 12.33
N LEU A 38 13.38 -7.23 11.21
CA LEU A 38 14.80 -6.95 11.00
C LEU A 38 15.26 -5.70 11.75
N ASN A 39 14.44 -4.64 11.80
CA ASN A 39 14.86 -3.35 12.35
C ASN A 39 14.59 -3.24 13.86
N GLN A 40 13.66 -4.02 14.40
CA GLN A 40 13.22 -3.86 15.79
C GLN A 40 12.97 -5.19 16.52
N GLY A 41 13.24 -6.33 15.87
CA GLY A 41 12.98 -7.64 16.45
C GLY A 41 13.79 -7.90 17.72
N ASP A 42 15.00 -7.36 17.80
CA ASP A 42 15.85 -7.38 18.99
C ASP A 42 15.18 -6.71 20.19
N TYR A 43 14.59 -5.52 20.02
CA TYR A 43 13.88 -4.84 21.12
C TYR A 43 12.64 -5.61 21.60
N TRP A 44 11.93 -6.27 20.68
CA TRP A 44 10.80 -7.13 21.03
C TRP A 44 11.26 -8.37 21.81
N LEU A 45 12.34 -9.01 21.36
CA LEU A 45 12.90 -10.21 22.00
C LEU A 45 13.56 -9.90 23.35
N SER A 46 14.16 -8.73 23.50
CA SER A 46 14.79 -8.28 24.75
C SER A 46 13.80 -7.68 25.76
N GLY A 47 12.51 -7.60 25.41
CA GLY A 47 11.47 -6.98 26.25
C GLY A 47 11.58 -5.45 26.39
N GLN A 48 12.43 -4.79 25.59
CA GLN A 48 12.64 -3.33 25.62
C GLN A 48 11.58 -2.61 24.76
N VAL A 49 10.32 -3.00 24.89
CA VAL A 49 9.23 -2.48 24.07
C VAL A 49 8.82 -1.11 24.59
N THR A 50 9.25 -0.06 23.89
CA THR A 50 8.82 1.33 24.17
C THR A 50 7.62 1.71 23.29
N PRO A 51 6.81 2.71 23.69
CA PRO A 51 5.72 3.21 22.85
C PRO A 51 6.15 3.61 21.43
N LEU A 52 7.37 4.15 21.29
CA LEU A 52 7.93 4.51 19.99
C LEU A 52 8.17 3.28 19.10
N ILE A 53 8.63 2.17 19.67
CA ILE A 53 8.84 0.91 18.95
C ILE A 53 7.50 0.31 18.51
N VAL A 54 6.47 0.39 19.35
CA VAL A 54 5.11 -0.03 19.00
C VAL A 54 4.59 0.80 17.82
N ILE A 55 4.70 2.13 17.89
CA ILE A 55 4.28 3.03 16.80
C ILE A 55 5.01 2.69 15.50
N LYS A 56 6.34 2.55 15.53
CA LYS A 56 7.13 2.18 14.34
C LYS A 56 6.77 0.80 13.79
N SER A 57 6.44 -0.15 14.67
CA SER A 57 6.04 -1.50 14.30
C SER A 57 4.68 -1.54 13.59
N ILE A 58 3.81 -0.55 13.83
CA ILE A 58 2.52 -0.40 13.14
C ILE A 58 2.68 0.45 11.87
N LEU A 59 3.40 1.58 11.95
CA LEU A 59 3.55 2.50 10.83
C LEU A 59 4.34 1.88 9.67
N SER A 60 5.38 1.08 9.94
CA SER A 60 6.20 0.52 8.84
C SER A 60 5.37 -0.37 7.91
N PRO A 61 4.58 -1.35 8.40
CA PRO A 61 3.69 -2.12 7.53
C PRO A 61 2.60 -1.30 6.84
N LEU A 62 2.04 -0.28 7.49
CA LEU A 62 1.04 0.59 6.88
C LEU A 62 1.63 1.44 5.75
N LEU A 63 2.86 1.94 5.90
CA LEU A 63 3.56 2.67 4.85
C LEU A 63 3.90 1.75 3.67
N SER A 64 4.44 0.56 3.93
CA SER A 64 4.70 -0.44 2.89
C SER A 64 3.42 -0.84 2.14
N PHE A 65 2.31 -1.02 2.86
CA PHE A 65 0.98 -1.22 2.27
C PHE A 65 0.55 -0.04 1.41
N GLY A 66 0.63 1.19 1.92
CA GLY A 66 0.21 2.40 1.20
C GLY A 66 0.96 2.58 -0.13
N ILE A 67 2.27 2.33 -0.13
CA ILE A 67 3.08 2.37 -1.36
C ILE A 67 2.64 1.28 -2.34
N ALA A 68 2.53 0.03 -1.87
CA ALA A 68 2.12 -1.09 -2.72
C ALA A 68 0.70 -0.89 -3.29
N PHE A 69 -0.20 -0.32 -2.50
CA PHE A 69 -1.55 0.04 -2.91
C PHE A 69 -1.55 1.14 -3.98
N ALA A 70 -0.86 2.25 -3.74
CA ALA A 70 -0.78 3.36 -4.69
C ALA A 70 -0.19 2.90 -6.04
N SER A 71 0.87 2.09 -6.01
CA SER A 71 1.45 1.51 -7.23
C SER A 71 0.46 0.60 -7.96
N ALA A 72 -0.25 -0.28 -7.25
CA ALA A 72 -1.21 -1.19 -7.86
C ALA A 72 -2.43 -0.44 -8.44
N VAL A 73 -2.91 0.61 -7.76
CA VAL A 73 -3.98 1.48 -8.26
C VAL A 73 -3.53 2.18 -9.56
N ALA A 74 -2.34 2.75 -9.58
CA ALA A 74 -1.82 3.45 -10.76
C ALA A 74 -1.73 2.51 -11.97
N THR A 75 -1.13 1.32 -11.79
CA THR A 75 -1.05 0.30 -12.85
C THR A 75 -2.43 -0.11 -13.36
N GLN A 76 -3.39 -0.29 -12.46
CA GLN A 76 -4.74 -0.72 -12.84
C GLN A 76 -5.54 0.39 -13.52
N ALA A 77 -5.38 1.64 -13.08
CA ALA A 77 -6.01 2.80 -13.71
C ALA A 77 -5.49 2.99 -15.15
N GLU A 78 -4.18 2.82 -15.38
CA GLU A 78 -3.59 2.83 -16.72
C GLU A 78 -4.18 1.71 -17.60
N HIS A 79 -4.27 0.48 -17.08
CA HIS A 79 -4.85 -0.64 -17.83
C HIS A 79 -6.30 -0.36 -18.25
N LEU A 80 -7.11 0.18 -17.33
CA LEU A 80 -8.51 0.54 -17.62
C LEU A 80 -8.60 1.61 -18.71
N SER A 81 -7.72 2.62 -18.67
CA SER A 81 -7.71 3.69 -19.66
C SER A 81 -7.36 3.20 -21.08
N ARG A 82 -6.48 2.19 -21.17
CA ARG A 82 -6.09 1.56 -22.45
C ARG A 82 -7.19 0.68 -23.02
N SER A 83 -7.96 -0.01 -22.16
CA SER A 83 -9.07 -0.86 -22.62
C SER A 83 -10.30 -0.10 -23.13
N SER A 84 -10.38 1.21 -22.85
CA SER A 84 -11.47 2.09 -23.29
C SER A 84 -11.16 2.90 -24.56
N SER A 85 -9.98 2.72 -25.15
CA SER A 85 -9.55 3.33 -26.42
C SER A 85 -9.60 2.32 -27.55
#